data_AF-A0A7X8QDR5-F1
#
_entry.id   AF-A0A7X8QDR5-F1
#
_cell.length_a   1.000
_cell.length_b   1.000
_cell.length_c   1.000
_cell.angle_alpha   90.00
_cell.angle_beta   90.00
_cell.angle_gamma   90.00
#
_symmetry.space_group_name_H-M   'P 1'
#
loop_
_entity.id
_entity.type
_entity.pdbx_description
1 polymer ?
#
loop_
_entity_poly.entity_id
_entity_poly.type
_entity_poly.pdbx_seq_one_letter_code
_entity_poly.pdbx_strand_id
1 'polypeptide(L)'
;MNKRDDANYYLGFDVGTNSVGWAVTDENYNLLRKKGKDLWGVRLFNEANTAAKRRAFRSTRRRNMRKSGRLAILRDIFEFEIAKVDRNFYLRLAESKYWADEKKVDGKYTLFHDKDFSDKQYHTLYPTIFHLRKELMETTEKKDIRLYFLAISHILKNRGHFLFEGQDLDNVSEVAPHIEAFAKIMAEDEFAMELSEVFLRELPIRLRDKKTNKNEKKKLLKAL
;
A
#
# COMPACT_ATOMS: atom_id res chain seq x y z
N MET A 1 57.93 -41.71 -4.86
CA MET A 1 56.89 -40.66 -4.73
C MET A 1 57.63 -39.33 -4.72
N ASN A 2 57.86 -38.73 -5.88
CA ASN A 2 58.72 -37.54 -6.00
C ASN A 2 58.00 -36.32 -5.41
N LYS A 3 58.52 -35.83 -4.28
CA LYS A 3 58.29 -34.47 -3.79
C LYS A 3 58.59 -33.52 -4.96
N ARG A 4 57.57 -32.81 -5.45
CA ARG A 4 57.77 -31.67 -6.35
C ARG A 4 58.02 -30.47 -5.45
N ASP A 5 59.07 -29.73 -5.77
CA ASP A 5 59.54 -28.57 -5.01
C ASP A 5 58.38 -27.66 -4.62
N ASP A 6 58.29 -27.34 -3.34
CA ASP A 6 57.50 -26.23 -2.79
C ASP A 6 58.12 -24.92 -3.28
N ALA A 7 58.03 -24.66 -4.58
CA ALA A 7 58.46 -23.39 -5.16
C ALA A 7 57.48 -22.30 -4.72
N ASN A 8 58.00 -21.27 -4.05
CA ASN A 8 57.23 -20.08 -3.71
C ASN A 8 56.65 -19.46 -4.99
N TYR A 9 55.42 -18.98 -4.91
CA TYR A 9 54.73 -18.30 -6.00
C TYR A 9 53.89 -17.16 -5.47
N TYR A 10 53.63 -16.18 -6.33
CA TYR A 10 52.64 -15.14 -6.09
C TYR A 10 51.36 -15.46 -6.86
N LEU A 11 50.22 -15.13 -6.28
CA LEU A 11 48.90 -15.25 -6.91
C LEU A 11 48.21 -13.89 -6.83
N GLY A 12 48.04 -13.26 -7.98
CA GLY A 12 47.30 -12.01 -8.13
C GLY A 12 45.83 -12.28 -8.42
N PHE A 13 44.94 -11.47 -7.84
CA PHE A 13 43.52 -11.46 -8.13
C PHE A 13 43.06 -10.05 -8.50
N ASP A 14 42.27 -9.95 -9.57
CA ASP A 14 41.53 -8.75 -9.94
C ASP A 14 40.03 -9.04 -9.81
N VAL A 15 39.41 -8.57 -8.73
CA VAL A 15 38.04 -8.92 -8.34
C VAL A 15 37.08 -7.82 -8.77
N GLY A 16 36.42 -8.02 -9.91
CA GLY A 16 35.37 -7.15 -10.43
C GLY A 16 33.96 -7.56 -9.97
N THR A 17 32.96 -6.81 -10.43
CA THR A 17 31.54 -7.04 -10.09
C THR A 17 30.91 -8.25 -10.77
N ASN A 18 31.50 -8.69 -11.89
CA ASN A 18 31.04 -9.80 -12.73
C ASN A 18 32.20 -10.68 -13.24
N SER A 19 33.42 -10.44 -12.75
CA SER A 19 34.61 -11.20 -13.14
C SER A 19 35.61 -11.30 -12.00
N VAL A 20 36.38 -12.38 -11.96
CA VAL A 20 37.61 -12.48 -11.16
C VAL A 20 38.76 -12.89 -12.08
N GLY A 21 39.65 -11.96 -12.38
CA GLY A 21 40.94 -12.23 -13.02
C GLY A 21 41.90 -12.86 -12.02
N TRP A 22 42.74 -13.78 -12.47
CA TRP A 22 43.79 -14.38 -11.64
C TRP A 22 45.03 -14.67 -12.49
N ALA A 23 46.21 -14.56 -11.87
CA ALA A 23 47.49 -14.89 -12.49
C ALA A 23 48.48 -15.38 -11.43
N VAL A 24 49.29 -16.39 -11.77
CA VAL A 24 50.29 -17.00 -10.88
C VAL A 24 51.69 -16.73 -11.43
N THR A 25 52.54 -16.08 -10.64
CA THR A 25 53.93 -15.79 -11.03
C THR A 25 54.94 -16.42 -10.08
N ASP A 26 56.17 -16.60 -10.55
CA ASP A 26 57.32 -16.88 -9.69
C ASP A 26 57.79 -15.60 -8.94
N GLU A 27 58.87 -15.72 -8.17
CA GLU A 27 59.46 -14.59 -7.43
C GLU A 27 60.06 -13.49 -8.34
N ASN A 28 60.33 -13.82 -9.61
CA ASN A 28 60.82 -12.88 -10.63
C ASN A 28 59.69 -12.29 -11.49
N TYR A 29 58.43 -12.51 -11.10
CA TYR A 29 57.22 -12.07 -11.80
C TYR A 29 57.01 -12.67 -13.20
N ASN A 30 57.63 -13.82 -13.49
CA ASN A 30 57.32 -14.59 -14.69
C ASN A 30 56.07 -15.44 -14.47
N LEU A 31 55.22 -15.52 -15.50
CA LEU A 31 54.00 -16.31 -15.44
C LEU A 31 54.32 -17.82 -15.40
N LEU A 32 53.79 -18.50 -14.38
CA LEU A 32 54.02 -19.93 -14.22
C LEU A 32 53.20 -20.73 -15.24
N ARG A 33 53.78 -21.83 -15.73
CA ARG A 33 53.15 -22.74 -16.68
C ARG A 33 53.09 -24.15 -16.11
N LYS A 34 51.93 -24.80 -16.18
CA LYS A 34 51.74 -26.19 -15.70
C LYS A 34 50.91 -26.98 -16.70
N LYS A 35 51.38 -28.18 -17.05
CA LYS A 35 50.73 -29.06 -18.03
C LYS A 35 50.44 -28.35 -19.38
N GLY A 36 51.38 -27.54 -19.84
CA GLY A 36 51.27 -26.82 -21.12
C GLY A 36 50.29 -25.63 -21.12
N LYS A 37 49.81 -25.20 -19.95
CA LYS A 37 48.94 -24.02 -19.83
C LYS A 37 49.56 -22.99 -18.90
N ASP A 38 49.48 -21.74 -19.30
CA ASP A 38 49.89 -20.62 -18.45
C ASP A 38 48.86 -20.45 -17.33
N LEU A 39 49.33 -20.19 -16.13
CA LEU A 39 48.51 -20.12 -14.93
C LEU A 39 47.94 -18.71 -14.78
N TRP A 40 47.07 -18.33 -15.70
CA TRP A 40 46.24 -17.14 -15.63
C TRP A 40 44.85 -17.41 -16.21
N GLY A 41 43.92 -16.53 -15.90
CA GLY A 41 42.60 -16.56 -16.52
C GLY A 41 41.63 -15.60 -15.88
N VAL A 42 40.38 -15.67 -16.33
CA VAL A 42 39.28 -14.88 -15.77
C VAL A 42 38.08 -15.77 -15.54
N ARG A 43 37.45 -15.64 -14.38
CA ARG A 43 36.16 -16.27 -14.07
C ARG A 43 35.05 -15.25 -14.24
N LEU A 44 34.18 -15.43 -15.23
CA LEU A 44 32.99 -14.59 -15.43
C LEU A 44 31.78 -15.14 -14.67
N PHE A 45 30.94 -14.26 -14.14
CA PHE A 45 29.68 -14.58 -13.46
C PHE A 45 28.68 -13.43 -13.60
N ASN A 46 27.40 -13.71 -13.31
CA ASN A 46 26.36 -12.68 -13.33
C ASN A 46 26.50 -11.75 -12.12
N GLU A 47 26.32 -10.45 -12.33
CA GLU A 47 26.35 -9.45 -11.27
C GLU A 47 25.34 -9.80 -10.16
N ALA A 48 25.75 -9.56 -8.91
CA ALA A 48 24.92 -9.83 -7.75
C ALA A 48 23.71 -8.88 -7.71
N ASN A 49 22.50 -9.46 -7.60
CA ASN A 49 21.29 -8.66 -7.41
C ASN A 49 21.17 -8.21 -5.94
N THR A 50 20.83 -6.94 -5.73
CA THR A 50 20.52 -6.45 -4.38
C THR A 50 19.27 -7.13 -3.79
N ALA A 51 19.22 -7.25 -2.47
CA ALA A 51 18.08 -7.86 -1.77
C ALA A 51 16.79 -7.00 -1.80
N ALA A 52 16.80 -5.81 -2.43
CA ALA A 52 15.69 -4.87 -2.43
C ALA A 52 14.42 -5.45 -3.05
N LYS A 53 14.51 -6.10 -4.22
CA LYS A 53 13.37 -6.77 -4.88
C LYS A 53 12.77 -7.86 -3.99
N ARG A 54 13.63 -8.69 -3.37
CA ARG A 54 13.19 -9.76 -2.45
C ARG A 54 12.49 -9.20 -1.21
N ARG A 55 12.98 -8.08 -0.67
CA ARG A 55 12.34 -7.36 0.44
C ARG A 55 10.94 -6.88 0.05
N ALA A 56 10.78 -6.26 -1.12
CA ALA A 56 9.48 -5.79 -1.61
C ALA A 56 8.47 -6.94 -1.75
N PHE A 57 8.85 -8.05 -2.39
CA PHE A 57 7.95 -9.21 -2.52
C PHE A 57 7.55 -9.81 -1.18
N ARG A 58 8.49 -9.91 -0.23
CA ARG A 58 8.20 -10.41 1.12
C ARG A 58 7.18 -9.52 1.85
N SER A 59 7.36 -8.21 1.78
CA SER A 59 6.43 -7.25 2.39
C SER A 59 5.03 -7.35 1.77
N THR A 60 4.93 -7.45 0.45
CA THR A 60 3.65 -7.63 -0.26
C THR A 60 2.94 -8.92 0.13
N ARG A 61 3.66 -10.06 0.18
CA ARG A 61 3.06 -11.34 0.62
C ARG A 61 2.51 -11.26 2.04
N ARG A 62 3.28 -10.71 2.98
CA ARG A 62 2.84 -10.52 4.37
C ARG A 62 1.62 -9.59 4.46
N ARG A 63 1.60 -8.50 3.68
CA ARG A 63 0.45 -7.59 3.62
C ARG A 63 -0.81 -8.31 3.14
N ASN A 64 -0.71 -9.09 2.06
CA ASN A 64 -1.85 -9.84 1.50
C ASN A 64 -2.35 -10.91 2.48
N MET A 65 -1.45 -11.64 3.12
CA MET A 65 -1.79 -12.62 4.16
C MET A 65 -2.56 -11.98 5.33
N ARG A 66 -2.07 -10.85 5.86
CA ARG A 66 -2.75 -10.12 6.94
C ARG A 66 -4.09 -9.53 6.50
N LYS A 67 -4.19 -9.05 5.26
CA LYS A 67 -5.45 -8.58 4.67
C LYS A 67 -6.47 -9.72 4.59
N SER A 68 -6.04 -10.90 4.14
CA SER A 68 -6.87 -12.10 4.11
C SER A 68 -7.33 -12.51 5.52
N GLY A 69 -6.40 -12.57 6.48
CA GLY A 69 -6.70 -12.92 7.87
C GLY A 69 -7.72 -11.97 8.51
N ARG A 70 -7.60 -10.66 8.29
CA ARG A 70 -8.59 -9.69 8.78
C ARG A 70 -9.99 -9.92 8.21
N LEU A 71 -10.10 -10.25 6.92
CA LEU A 71 -11.39 -10.54 6.30
C LEU A 71 -11.95 -11.90 6.74
N ALA A 72 -11.09 -12.88 7.05
CA ALA A 72 -11.50 -14.15 7.64
C ALA A 72 -12.10 -13.93 9.03
N ILE A 73 -11.44 -13.17 9.91
CA ILE A 73 -11.98 -12.83 11.23
C ILE A 73 -13.34 -12.12 11.11
N LEU A 74 -13.47 -11.15 10.21
CA LEU A 74 -14.76 -10.50 9.97
C LEU A 74 -15.83 -11.50 9.52
N ARG A 75 -15.47 -12.42 8.62
CA ARG A 75 -16.39 -13.47 8.16
C ARG A 75 -16.83 -14.33 9.34
N ASP A 76 -15.91 -14.80 10.17
CA ASP A 76 -16.22 -15.68 11.31
C ASP A 76 -17.19 -15.01 12.29
N ILE A 77 -17.02 -13.70 12.54
CA ILE A 77 -17.92 -12.90 13.39
C ILE A 77 -19.35 -12.86 12.82
N PHE A 78 -19.49 -12.77 11.50
CA PHE A 78 -20.79 -12.64 10.83
C PHE A 78 -21.39 -13.98 10.40
N GLU A 79 -20.63 -15.06 10.42
CA GLU A 79 -20.98 -16.33 9.78
C GLU A 79 -22.32 -16.88 10.25
N PHE A 80 -22.49 -16.94 11.56
CA PHE A 80 -23.71 -17.48 12.17
C PHE A 80 -24.95 -16.64 11.84
N GLU A 81 -24.87 -15.32 11.96
CA GLU A 81 -26.02 -14.44 11.72
C GLU A 81 -26.39 -14.36 10.24
N ILE A 82 -25.40 -14.34 9.34
CA ILE A 82 -25.67 -14.40 7.90
C ILE A 82 -26.27 -15.76 7.52
N ALA A 83 -25.77 -16.87 8.07
CA ALA A 83 -26.28 -18.20 7.74
C ALA A 83 -27.76 -18.40 8.11
N LYS A 84 -28.29 -17.66 9.10
CA LYS A 84 -29.74 -17.65 9.42
C LYS A 84 -30.58 -17.07 8.29
N VAL A 85 -30.05 -16.08 7.57
CA VAL A 85 -30.74 -15.42 6.45
C VAL A 85 -30.44 -16.13 5.13
N ASP A 86 -29.17 -16.47 4.91
CA ASP A 86 -28.66 -16.99 3.64
C ASP A 86 -27.40 -17.84 3.86
N ARG A 87 -27.60 -19.15 3.98
CA ARG A 87 -26.53 -20.15 4.23
C ARG A 87 -25.47 -20.18 3.13
N ASN A 88 -25.82 -19.78 1.91
CA ASN A 88 -24.96 -19.89 0.74
C ASN A 88 -24.25 -18.57 0.39
N PHE A 89 -24.50 -17.48 1.13
CA PHE A 89 -23.93 -16.16 0.85
C PHE A 89 -22.41 -16.19 0.67
N TYR A 90 -21.69 -16.76 1.64
CA TYR A 90 -20.22 -16.82 1.58
C TYR A 90 -19.69 -17.77 0.51
N LEU A 91 -20.42 -18.85 0.21
CA LEU A 91 -20.04 -19.79 -0.83
C LEU A 91 -20.16 -19.13 -2.21
N ARG A 92 -21.26 -18.42 -2.49
CA ARG A 92 -21.41 -17.63 -3.72
C ARG A 92 -20.33 -16.55 -3.86
N LEU A 93 -20.02 -15.84 -2.78
CA LEU A 93 -18.91 -14.88 -2.77
C LEU A 93 -17.55 -15.53 -3.11
N ALA A 94 -17.24 -16.69 -2.52
CA ALA A 94 -16.00 -17.41 -2.79
C ALA A 94 -15.93 -17.92 -4.24
N GLU A 95 -17.07 -18.28 -4.81
CA GLU A 95 -17.20 -18.81 -6.18
C GLU A 95 -17.45 -17.74 -7.25
N SER A 96 -17.50 -16.46 -6.86
CA SER A 96 -17.74 -15.33 -7.77
C SER A 96 -16.79 -15.21 -8.96
N LYS A 97 -15.60 -15.81 -8.84
CA LYS A 97 -14.56 -15.87 -9.88
C LYS A 97 -14.74 -17.00 -10.90
N TYR A 98 -15.61 -17.98 -10.63
CA TYR A 98 -15.82 -19.15 -11.47
C TYR A 98 -16.95 -18.93 -12.48
N TRP A 99 -16.91 -19.70 -13.56
CA TRP A 99 -18.00 -19.77 -14.53
C TRP A 99 -19.22 -20.47 -13.94
N ALA A 100 -20.42 -20.22 -14.48
CA ALA A 100 -21.66 -20.76 -13.94
C ALA A 100 -21.62 -22.30 -13.79
N ASP A 101 -21.07 -22.99 -14.77
CA ASP A 101 -21.02 -24.46 -14.82
C ASP A 101 -20.05 -25.07 -13.79
N GLU A 102 -19.16 -24.27 -13.20
CA GLU A 102 -18.19 -24.70 -12.18
C GLU A 102 -18.66 -24.36 -10.76
N LYS A 103 -19.75 -23.61 -10.60
CA LYS A 103 -20.27 -23.22 -9.29
C LYS A 103 -21.02 -24.38 -8.63
N LYS A 104 -20.82 -24.54 -7.33
CA LYS A 104 -21.54 -25.56 -6.54
C LYS A 104 -22.90 -25.05 -6.09
N VAL A 105 -23.03 -23.73 -5.95
CA VAL A 105 -24.30 -23.08 -5.63
C VAL A 105 -24.92 -22.58 -6.91
N ASP A 106 -26.09 -23.13 -7.23
CA ASP A 106 -26.91 -22.58 -8.30
C ASP A 106 -27.41 -21.18 -7.93
N GLY A 107 -27.45 -20.30 -8.92
CA GLY A 107 -27.83 -18.91 -8.72
C GLY A 107 -27.15 -17.98 -9.72
N LYS A 108 -27.98 -17.19 -10.38
CA LYS A 108 -27.52 -16.17 -11.34
C LYS A 108 -26.69 -15.06 -10.68
N TYR A 109 -26.97 -14.75 -9.42
CA TYR A 109 -26.47 -13.59 -8.71
C TYR A 109 -25.49 -13.99 -7.61
N THR A 110 -24.48 -13.15 -7.38
CA THR A 110 -23.38 -13.46 -6.47
C THR A 110 -23.70 -13.03 -5.04
N LEU A 111 -24.22 -11.81 -4.85
CA LEU A 111 -24.44 -11.26 -3.51
C LEU A 111 -25.81 -11.69 -2.99
N PHE A 112 -26.87 -11.38 -3.73
CA PHE A 112 -28.25 -11.58 -3.35
C PHE A 112 -28.97 -12.39 -4.42
N HIS A 113 -29.49 -13.55 -4.00
CA HIS A 113 -30.27 -14.43 -4.85
C HIS A 113 -31.59 -14.81 -4.15
N ASP A 114 -32.18 -13.82 -3.49
CA ASP A 114 -33.47 -13.98 -2.82
C ASP A 114 -34.61 -13.75 -3.80
N LYS A 115 -35.82 -14.18 -3.43
CA LYS A 115 -37.02 -14.02 -4.26
C LYS A 115 -37.32 -12.55 -4.59
N ASP A 116 -37.19 -11.68 -3.59
CA ASP A 116 -37.58 -10.27 -3.68
C ASP A 116 -36.37 -9.31 -3.68
N PHE A 117 -35.16 -9.84 -3.50
CA PHE A 117 -33.93 -9.05 -3.47
C PHE A 117 -32.77 -9.73 -4.22
N SER A 118 -32.26 -9.04 -5.23
CA SER A 118 -31.24 -9.51 -6.16
C SER A 118 -30.12 -8.52 -6.35
N ASP A 119 -28.99 -8.96 -6.92
CA ASP A 119 -27.87 -8.07 -7.28
C ASP A 119 -28.33 -6.88 -8.13
N LYS A 120 -29.34 -7.05 -8.99
CA LYS A 120 -29.88 -5.95 -9.80
C LYS A 120 -30.46 -4.85 -8.91
N GLN A 121 -31.36 -5.21 -7.99
CA GLN A 121 -31.97 -4.25 -7.07
C GLN A 121 -30.93 -3.63 -6.15
N TYR A 122 -29.98 -4.45 -5.65
CA TYR A 122 -28.85 -3.97 -4.87
C TYR A 122 -28.06 -2.89 -5.62
N HIS A 123 -27.71 -3.12 -6.89
CA HIS A 123 -26.95 -2.15 -7.68
C HIS A 123 -27.76 -0.93 -8.12
N THR A 124 -29.09 -1.06 -8.25
CA THR A 124 -29.99 0.09 -8.49
C THR A 124 -30.07 0.98 -7.25
N LEU A 125 -30.23 0.40 -6.05
CA LEU A 125 -30.26 1.15 -4.79
C LEU A 125 -28.88 1.72 -4.44
N TYR A 126 -27.82 0.96 -4.71
CA TYR A 126 -26.45 1.28 -4.37
C TYR A 126 -25.54 1.21 -5.61
N PRO A 127 -25.51 2.29 -6.42
CA PRO A 127 -24.63 2.34 -7.58
C PRO A 127 -23.15 2.17 -7.23
N THR A 128 -22.76 2.58 -6.02
CA THR A 128 -21.43 2.32 -5.47
C THR A 128 -21.52 1.88 -4.01
N ILE A 129 -20.48 1.20 -3.53
CA ILE A 129 -20.36 0.80 -2.12
C ILE A 129 -20.39 2.00 -1.16
N PHE A 130 -20.09 3.22 -1.64
CA PHE A 130 -20.15 4.43 -0.82
C PHE A 130 -21.58 4.90 -0.56
N HIS A 131 -22.50 4.66 -1.50
CA HIS A 131 -23.93 4.91 -1.28
C HIS A 131 -24.45 4.01 -0.14
N LEU A 132 -24.08 2.72 -0.17
CA LEU A 132 -24.41 1.81 0.91
C LEU A 132 -23.82 2.25 2.25
N ARG A 133 -22.53 2.61 2.27
CA ARG A 133 -21.87 3.09 3.51
C ARG A 133 -22.55 4.34 4.06
N LYS A 134 -22.92 5.29 3.19
CA LYS A 134 -23.60 6.52 3.59
C LYS A 134 -24.96 6.21 4.19
N GLU A 135 -25.79 5.40 3.52
CA GLU A 135 -27.09 5.02 4.06
C GLU A 135 -26.96 4.33 5.41
N LEU A 136 -26.04 3.37 5.57
CA LEU A 136 -25.84 2.65 6.83
C LEU A 136 -25.32 3.54 7.97
N MET A 137 -24.72 4.71 7.68
CA MET A 137 -24.29 5.69 8.68
C MET A 137 -25.42 6.64 9.11
N GLU A 138 -26.38 6.90 8.24
CA GLU A 138 -27.46 7.88 8.44
C GLU A 138 -28.79 7.22 8.85
N THR A 139 -28.98 5.95 8.50
CA THR A 139 -30.23 5.23 8.76
C THR A 139 -30.40 4.85 10.23
N THR A 140 -31.60 5.03 10.75
CA THR A 140 -32.02 4.55 12.08
C THR A 140 -32.70 3.18 12.01
N GLU A 141 -33.06 2.74 10.81
CA GLU A 141 -33.75 1.48 10.54
C GLU A 141 -32.76 0.31 10.52
N LYS A 142 -33.17 -0.85 11.05
CA LYS A 142 -32.37 -2.07 10.97
C LYS A 142 -32.37 -2.61 9.53
N LYS A 143 -31.19 -2.76 8.94
CA LYS A 143 -31.02 -3.31 7.58
C LYS A 143 -30.59 -4.78 7.60
N ASP A 144 -30.56 -5.39 6.41
CA ASP A 144 -30.07 -6.76 6.20
C ASP A 144 -28.60 -6.89 6.66
N ILE A 145 -28.31 -7.93 7.44
CA ILE A 145 -26.99 -8.21 8.00
C ILE A 145 -25.89 -8.35 6.93
N ARG A 146 -26.23 -8.84 5.73
CA ARG A 146 -25.33 -8.98 4.59
C ARG A 146 -24.85 -7.62 4.08
N LEU A 147 -25.69 -6.58 4.15
CA LEU A 147 -25.33 -5.21 3.76
C LEU A 147 -24.28 -4.62 4.70
N TYR A 148 -24.44 -4.81 6.02
CA TYR A 148 -23.42 -4.42 7.00
C TYR A 148 -22.10 -5.15 6.74
N PHE A 149 -22.15 -6.46 6.48
CA PHE A 149 -20.95 -7.23 6.13
C PHE A 149 -20.22 -6.65 4.91
N LEU A 150 -20.95 -6.34 3.82
CA LEU A 150 -20.35 -5.77 2.61
C LEU A 150 -19.70 -4.41 2.88
N ALA A 151 -20.37 -3.52 3.62
CA ALA A 151 -19.87 -2.20 3.95
C ALA A 151 -18.61 -2.26 4.85
N ILE A 152 -18.64 -3.07 5.91
CA ILE A 152 -17.51 -3.22 6.84
C ILE A 152 -16.35 -3.95 6.15
N SER A 153 -16.63 -5.00 5.37
CA SER A 153 -15.62 -5.70 4.58
C SER A 153 -14.89 -4.75 3.64
N HIS A 154 -15.62 -3.85 2.96
CA HIS A 154 -15.01 -2.82 2.12
C HIS A 154 -14.08 -1.89 2.92
N ILE A 155 -14.49 -1.42 4.10
CA ILE A 155 -13.67 -0.57 4.98
C ILE A 155 -12.41 -1.32 5.41
N LEU A 156 -12.52 -2.54 5.93
CA LEU A 156 -11.38 -3.33 6.42
C LEU A 156 -10.42 -3.75 5.30
N LYS A 157 -10.94 -3.96 4.08
CA LYS A 157 -10.18 -4.27 2.87
C LYS A 157 -9.39 -3.06 2.37
N ASN A 158 -9.95 -1.86 2.51
CA ASN A 158 -9.45 -0.59 1.99
C ASN A 158 -9.25 0.47 3.10
N ARG A 159 -8.67 0.07 4.22
CA ARG A 159 -8.59 0.81 5.50
C ARG A 159 -7.73 2.09 5.54
N GLY A 160 -7.28 2.62 4.39
CA GLY A 160 -6.37 3.77 4.35
C GLY A 160 -4.99 3.53 4.97
N HIS A 161 -4.31 4.62 5.33
CA HIS A 161 -3.00 4.63 5.98
C HIS A 161 -3.10 5.06 7.46
N PHE A 162 -2.12 4.69 8.27
CA PHE A 162 -2.08 4.94 9.71
C PHE A 162 -0.87 5.85 10.03
N LEU A 163 -0.80 7.01 9.37
CA LEU A 163 0.35 7.93 9.49
C LEU A 163 0.17 8.98 10.60
N PHE A 164 -1.09 9.27 10.97
CA PHE A 164 -1.46 10.29 11.93
C PHE A 164 -1.89 9.60 13.24
N GLU A 165 -0.93 9.28 14.10
CA GLU A 165 -1.20 8.65 15.40
C GLU A 165 -1.70 9.69 16.40
N GLY A 166 -2.79 9.38 17.11
CA GLY A 166 -3.36 10.26 18.15
C GLY A 166 -4.05 11.53 17.65
N GLN A 167 -4.19 11.72 16.33
CA GLN A 167 -4.89 12.88 15.77
C GLN A 167 -6.35 12.55 15.48
N ASP A 168 -7.26 13.31 16.06
CA ASP A 168 -8.66 13.34 15.67
C ASP A 168 -8.83 14.34 14.51
N LEU A 169 -8.90 13.80 13.29
CA LEU A 169 -9.05 14.59 12.08
C LEU A 169 -10.52 14.79 11.67
N ASP A 170 -11.47 14.16 12.36
CA ASP A 170 -12.90 14.20 12.02
C ASP A 170 -13.57 15.49 12.53
N ASN A 171 -12.96 16.17 13.50
CA ASN A 171 -13.51 17.36 14.17
C ASN A 171 -13.17 18.73 13.52
N VAL A 172 -12.50 18.77 12.36
CA VAL A 172 -12.16 20.04 11.68
C VAL A 172 -13.16 20.35 10.56
N SER A 173 -14.43 20.52 10.91
CA SER A 173 -15.49 20.87 9.95
C SER A 173 -15.50 22.37 9.62
N GLU A 174 -15.13 23.24 10.57
CA GLU A 174 -15.23 24.69 10.40
C GLU A 174 -13.87 25.38 10.50
N VAL A 175 -13.44 26.00 9.40
CA VAL A 175 -12.13 26.69 9.31
C VAL A 175 -12.23 28.16 9.75
N ALA A 176 -13.43 28.75 9.70
CA ALA A 176 -13.63 30.17 10.00
C ALA A 176 -13.22 30.57 11.43
N PRO A 177 -13.63 29.83 12.49
CA PRO A 177 -13.23 30.18 13.86
C PRO A 177 -11.71 30.17 14.07
N HIS A 178 -11.00 29.28 13.36
CA HIS A 178 -9.54 29.20 13.42
C HIS A 178 -8.86 30.39 12.71
N ILE A 179 -9.46 30.91 11.64
CA ILE A 179 -8.94 32.10 10.94
C ILE A 179 -9.15 33.34 11.81
N GLU A 180 -10.31 33.47 12.45
CA GLU A 180 -10.60 34.58 13.37
C GLU A 180 -9.66 34.57 14.57
N ALA A 181 -9.44 33.40 15.19
CA ALA A 181 -8.47 33.24 16.27
C ALA A 181 -7.05 33.60 15.81
N PHE A 182 -6.64 33.19 14.61
CA PHE A 182 -5.35 33.56 14.05
C PHE A 182 -5.22 35.08 13.84
N ALA A 183 -6.25 35.73 13.27
CA ALA A 183 -6.24 37.18 13.08
C ALA A 183 -6.15 37.94 14.40
N LYS A 184 -6.86 37.48 15.43
CA LYS A 184 -6.80 38.07 16.77
C LYS A 184 -5.39 37.97 17.37
N ILE A 185 -4.76 36.80 17.31
CA ILE A 185 -3.38 36.60 17.82
C ILE A 185 -2.39 37.50 17.09
N MET A 186 -2.54 37.70 15.79
CA MET A 186 -1.64 38.57 15.02
C MET A 186 -1.82 40.06 15.38
N ALA A 187 -3.02 40.47 15.78
CA ALA A 187 -3.31 41.84 16.20
C ALA A 187 -2.91 42.13 17.66
N GLU A 188 -2.66 41.12 18.49
CA GLU A 188 -2.19 41.29 19.88
C GLU A 188 -0.79 41.92 19.94
N ASP A 189 -0.49 42.62 21.05
CA ASP A 189 0.70 43.48 21.22
C ASP A 189 2.05 42.82 20.90
N GLU A 190 2.14 41.49 21.01
CA GLU A 190 3.35 40.73 20.70
C GLU A 190 3.72 40.77 19.20
N PHE A 191 2.72 40.80 18.32
CA PHE A 191 2.91 40.88 16.86
C PHE A 191 2.50 42.22 16.27
N ALA A 192 1.49 42.88 16.86
CA ALA A 192 0.95 44.18 16.47
C ALA A 192 0.74 44.33 14.94
N MET A 193 0.26 43.25 14.29
CA MET A 193 0.12 43.14 12.85
C MET A 193 -1.34 42.93 12.47
N GLU A 194 -1.95 43.95 11.87
CA GLU A 194 -3.27 43.82 11.26
C GLU A 194 -3.16 43.10 9.91
N LEU A 195 -3.84 41.96 9.80
CA LEU A 195 -3.96 41.22 8.55
C LEU A 195 -5.05 41.88 7.68
N SER A 196 -4.77 42.03 6.38
CA SER A 196 -5.75 42.60 5.45
C SER A 196 -6.98 41.71 5.31
N GLU A 197 -8.17 42.32 5.13
CA GLU A 197 -9.40 41.58 4.82
C GLU A 197 -9.24 40.68 3.59
N VAL A 198 -8.48 41.15 2.60
CA VAL A 198 -8.17 40.39 1.38
C VAL A 198 -7.39 39.12 1.73
N PHE A 199 -6.38 39.21 2.61
CA PHE A 199 -5.61 38.06 3.05
C PHE A 199 -6.50 37.05 3.79
N LEU A 200 -7.32 37.50 4.74
CA LEU A 200 -8.19 36.62 5.52
C LEU A 200 -9.23 35.89 4.66
N ARG A 201 -9.79 36.56 3.65
CA ARG A 201 -10.74 35.96 2.70
C ARG A 201 -10.09 34.93 1.79
N GLU A 202 -8.89 35.22 1.28
CA GLU A 202 -8.18 34.37 0.32
C GLU A 202 -7.49 33.17 0.97
N LEU A 203 -7.13 33.27 2.25
CA LEU A 203 -6.40 32.24 2.99
C LEU A 203 -7.04 30.84 2.92
N PRO A 204 -8.33 30.63 3.29
CA PRO A 204 -8.95 29.30 3.23
C PRO A 204 -9.08 28.78 1.80
N ILE A 205 -9.32 29.67 0.83
CA ILE A 205 -9.48 29.32 -0.59
C ILE A 205 -8.16 28.77 -1.13
N ARG A 206 -7.06 29.50 -0.92
CA ARG A 206 -5.72 29.13 -1.41
C ARG A 206 -5.16 27.92 -0.68
N LEU A 207 -5.43 27.76 0.61
CA LEU A 207 -5.01 26.58 1.36
C LEU A 207 -5.74 25.31 0.90
N ARG A 208 -7.03 25.40 0.55
CA ARG A 208 -7.85 24.27 0.07
C ARG A 208 -7.64 23.92 -1.40
N ASP A 209 -7.03 24.80 -2.19
CA ASP A 209 -6.77 24.52 -3.60
C ASP A 209 -5.90 23.27 -3.76
N LYS A 210 -6.36 22.32 -4.57
CA LYS A 210 -5.65 21.05 -4.82
C LYS A 210 -4.68 21.14 -5.99
N LYS A 211 -4.73 22.20 -6.79
CA LYS A 211 -3.90 22.37 -8.00
C LYS A 211 -2.52 22.92 -7.70
N THR A 212 -2.43 23.85 -6.74
CA THR A 212 -1.16 24.47 -6.35
C THR A 212 -0.39 23.66 -5.30
N ASN A 213 0.94 23.63 -5.44
CA ASN A 213 1.80 22.99 -4.44
C ASN A 213 2.04 23.91 -3.22
N LYS A 214 2.58 23.35 -2.13
CA LYS A 214 2.83 24.08 -0.88
C LYS A 214 3.68 25.36 -1.06
N ASN A 215 4.66 25.32 -1.96
CA ASN A 215 5.56 26.46 -2.18
C ASN A 215 4.89 27.57 -2.98
N GLU A 216 4.09 27.22 -3.98
CA GLU A 216 3.27 28.17 -4.74
C GLU A 216 2.22 28.84 -3.86
N LYS A 217 1.50 28.06 -3.04
CA LYS A 217 0.55 28.60 -2.07
C LYS A 217 1.21 29.65 -1.17
N LYS A 218 2.42 29.36 -0.67
CA LYS A 218 3.19 30.30 0.15
C LYS A 218 3.56 31.57 -0.63
N LYS A 219 3.99 31.45 -1.89
CA LYS A 219 4.30 32.61 -2.74
C LYS A 219 3.06 33.48 -2.99
N LEU A 220 1.94 32.83 -3.34
CA LEU A 220 0.68 33.52 -3.60
C LEU A 220 0.17 34.24 -2.35
N LEU A 221 0.18 33.58 -1.19
CA LEU A 221 -0.25 34.20 0.08
C LEU A 221 0.65 35.35 0.52
N LYS A 222 1.96 35.30 0.23
CA LYS A 222 2.89 36.41 0.50
C LYS A 222 2.71 37.63 -0.39
N ALA A 223 2.06 37.46 -1.54
CA ALA A 223 1.80 38.54 -2.49
C ALA A 223 0.48 39.29 -2.20
N LEU A 224 -0.26 38.87 -1.18
CA LEU A 224 -1.43 39.54 -0.62
C LEU A 224 -1.01 40.40 0.57
#